data_AF-A0A521XPV9-F1
#
_entry.id   AF-A0A521XPV9-F1
#
_cell.length_a   1.000
_cell.length_b   1.000
_cell.length_c   1.000
_cell.angle_alpha   90.00
_cell.angle_beta   90.00
_cell.angle_gamma   90.00
#
_symmetry.space_group_name_H-M   'P 1'
#
loop_
_entity.id
_entity.type
_entity.pdbx_description
1 polymer ?
#
loop_
_entity_poly.entity_id
_entity_poly.type
_entity_poly.pdbx_seq_one_letter_code
_entity_poly.pdbx_strand_id
1 'polypeptide(L)'
;MPELPEVEVVRRGLTAYVEGRTIAAAAVLHPRAVRRHVAGPDDLVGGLVGRTVVAVSRRGKYLWAVLDGRDLALVAHLGMSGQLVVVRPDSLDEVHLRLRVRFTDGGRELRFVDQRTFGGVALEPLVPDDAGGAIPRSVRHIARDPLDPRFDDAAFVAAVRRRRTGLKRALLDQTLVSGIGNIYADEALWRARLHWATPTERVTPARLRSLLAATREVMAAALDAGGTSFDALYVDVNGRSGYLNIDVERVEASRQRVIPPSDLAQSALGTRFEGLNCSMARRHRSGSRTLRGVACA
;
A
#
# COMPACT_ATOMS: atom_id res chain seq x y z
N MET A 1 0.57 4.85 -4.36
CA MET A 1 1.54 3.96 -3.70
C MET A 1 0.70 2.92 -3.00
N PRO A 2 0.90 1.61 -3.23
CA PRO A 2 0.22 0.58 -2.48
C PRO A 2 0.45 0.81 -0.98
N GLU A 3 -0.62 0.77 -0.21
CA GLU A 3 -0.59 0.88 1.24
C GLU A 3 -0.79 -0.52 1.82
N LEU A 4 -0.99 -0.65 3.13
CA LEU A 4 -1.02 -1.98 3.74
C LEU A 4 -2.06 -2.93 3.16
N PRO A 5 -3.34 -2.53 2.98
CA PRO A 5 -4.35 -3.43 2.44
C PRO A 5 -3.95 -4.06 1.11
N GLU A 6 -3.43 -3.27 0.16
CA GLU A 6 -3.01 -3.78 -1.14
C GLU A 6 -1.78 -4.71 -1.01
N VAL A 7 -0.84 -4.36 -0.14
CA VAL A 7 0.36 -5.20 0.11
C VAL A 7 -0.03 -6.54 0.77
N GLU A 8 -1.04 -6.57 1.64
CA GLU A 8 -1.55 -7.82 2.22
C GLU A 8 -2.24 -8.70 1.18
N VAL A 9 -3.01 -8.12 0.25
CA VAL A 9 -3.61 -8.88 -0.86
C VAL A 9 -2.51 -9.52 -1.72
N VAL A 10 -1.47 -8.76 -2.06
CA VAL A 10 -0.30 -9.30 -2.78
C VAL A 10 0.38 -10.41 -1.98
N ARG A 11 0.58 -10.23 -0.66
CA ARG A 11 1.18 -11.25 0.21
C ARG A 11 0.36 -12.55 0.22
N ARG A 12 -0.98 -12.47 0.32
CA ARG A 12 -1.88 -13.64 0.25
C ARG A 12 -1.76 -14.37 -1.08
N GLY A 13 -1.75 -13.63 -2.19
CA GLY A 13 -1.53 -14.21 -3.53
C GLY A 13 -0.19 -14.91 -3.64
N LEU A 14 0.89 -14.26 -3.20
CA LEU A 14 2.23 -14.87 -3.20
C LEU A 14 2.28 -16.14 -2.34
N THR A 15 1.70 -16.12 -1.15
CA THR A 15 1.61 -17.31 -0.29
C THR A 15 0.98 -18.48 -1.07
N ALA A 16 -0.14 -18.24 -1.77
CA ALA A 16 -0.83 -19.29 -2.51
C ALA A 16 -0.06 -19.81 -3.73
N TYR A 17 0.74 -18.99 -4.40
CA TYR A 17 1.34 -19.32 -5.70
C TYR A 17 2.85 -19.54 -5.70
N VAL A 18 3.57 -19.10 -4.65
CA VAL A 18 5.05 -19.19 -4.61
C VAL A 18 5.58 -19.96 -3.40
N GLU A 19 4.82 -20.04 -2.31
CA GLU A 19 5.28 -20.78 -1.12
C GLU A 19 5.41 -22.28 -1.42
N GLY A 20 6.47 -22.91 -0.87
CA GLY A 20 6.85 -24.30 -1.13
C GLY A 20 7.53 -24.55 -2.47
N ARG A 21 7.65 -23.55 -3.36
CA ARG A 21 8.24 -23.74 -4.70
C ARG A 21 9.74 -23.41 -4.70
N THR A 22 10.50 -24.22 -5.42
CA THR A 22 11.94 -24.04 -5.62
C THR A 22 12.22 -23.21 -6.87
N ILE A 23 13.09 -22.21 -6.73
CA ILE A 23 13.48 -21.29 -7.80
C ILE A 23 14.47 -22.00 -8.74
N ALA A 24 14.07 -22.18 -10.00
CA ALA A 24 14.91 -22.75 -11.04
C ALA A 24 15.83 -21.70 -11.68
N ALA A 25 15.30 -20.50 -11.92
CA ALA A 25 16.03 -19.42 -12.57
C ALA A 25 15.51 -18.06 -12.12
N ALA A 26 16.40 -17.07 -12.06
CA ALA A 26 16.04 -15.68 -11.86
C ALA A 26 16.74 -14.80 -12.91
N ALA A 27 16.09 -13.74 -13.35
CA ALA A 27 16.65 -12.78 -14.30
C ALA A 27 16.32 -11.35 -13.88
N VAL A 28 17.35 -10.52 -13.75
CA VAL A 28 17.20 -9.07 -13.55
C VAL A 28 17.21 -8.40 -14.92
N LEU A 29 16.08 -7.85 -15.33
CA LEU A 29 15.87 -7.25 -16.65
C LEU A 29 16.05 -5.73 -16.64
N HIS A 30 16.15 -5.12 -15.44
CA HIS A 30 16.45 -3.71 -15.31
C HIS A 30 17.21 -3.41 -14.00
N PRO A 31 18.37 -2.75 -14.05
CA PRO A 31 19.24 -2.58 -12.88
C PRO A 31 18.59 -1.77 -11.74
N ARG A 32 17.68 -0.83 -12.06
CA ARG A 32 16.96 -0.06 -11.02
C ARG A 32 16.09 -0.91 -10.11
N ALA A 33 15.64 -2.11 -10.54
CA ALA A 33 14.87 -2.99 -9.67
C ALA A 33 15.70 -3.54 -8.51
N VAL A 34 17.01 -3.69 -8.68
CA VAL A 34 17.92 -4.22 -7.65
C VAL A 34 18.85 -3.16 -7.08
N ARG A 35 18.56 -1.87 -7.28
CA ARG A 35 19.44 -0.76 -6.83
C ARG A 35 19.75 -0.74 -5.33
N ARG A 36 18.90 -1.39 -4.52
CA ARG A 36 19.06 -1.51 -3.06
C ARG A 36 19.86 -2.76 -2.66
N HIS A 37 20.09 -3.67 -3.60
CA HIS A 37 20.92 -4.85 -3.44
C HIS A 37 22.37 -4.51 -3.80
N VAL A 38 23.15 -4.10 -2.79
CA VAL A 38 24.50 -3.53 -2.97
C VAL A 38 25.46 -4.46 -3.71
N ALA A 39 25.31 -5.78 -3.52
CA ALA A 39 26.15 -6.79 -4.16
C ALA A 39 25.86 -6.98 -5.67
N GLY A 40 24.80 -6.37 -6.21
CA GLY A 40 24.52 -6.31 -7.64
C GLY A 40 23.66 -7.46 -8.19
N PRO A 41 23.25 -7.38 -9.47
CA PRO A 41 22.26 -8.29 -10.06
C PRO A 41 22.67 -9.77 -10.03
N ASP A 42 23.93 -10.07 -10.31
CA ASP A 42 24.42 -11.45 -10.40
C ASP A 42 24.44 -12.14 -9.03
N ASP A 43 24.81 -11.41 -7.98
CA ASP A 43 24.73 -11.90 -6.60
C ASP A 43 23.28 -12.20 -6.20
N LEU A 44 22.34 -11.31 -6.56
CA LEU A 44 20.92 -11.55 -6.32
C LEU A 44 20.43 -12.81 -7.03
N VAL A 45 20.78 -13.00 -8.30
CA VAL A 45 20.39 -14.21 -9.07
C VAL A 45 21.02 -15.46 -8.47
N GLY A 46 22.32 -15.43 -8.19
CA GLY A 46 23.05 -16.56 -7.59
C GLY A 46 22.54 -16.93 -6.19
N GLY A 47 22.07 -15.95 -5.42
CA GLY A 47 21.45 -16.17 -4.12
C GLY A 47 20.03 -16.76 -4.17
N LEU A 48 19.32 -16.59 -5.31
CA LEU A 48 17.95 -17.10 -5.49
C LEU A 48 17.90 -18.51 -6.09
N VAL A 49 18.76 -18.82 -7.07
CA VAL A 49 18.70 -20.08 -7.80
C VAL A 49 18.90 -21.27 -6.87
N GLY A 50 18.03 -22.27 -6.98
CA GLY A 50 18.01 -23.48 -6.15
C GLY A 50 17.38 -23.30 -4.77
N ARG A 51 16.94 -22.09 -4.40
CA ARG A 51 16.27 -21.84 -3.11
C ARG A 51 14.78 -22.14 -3.17
N THR A 52 14.25 -22.63 -2.06
CA THR A 52 12.81 -22.83 -1.87
C THR A 52 12.23 -21.66 -1.07
N VAL A 53 11.09 -21.14 -1.52
CA VAL A 53 10.34 -20.14 -0.75
C VAL A 53 9.60 -20.86 0.38
N VAL A 54 9.99 -20.58 1.62
CA VAL A 54 9.46 -21.26 2.82
C VAL A 54 8.24 -20.55 3.38
N ALA A 55 8.20 -19.21 3.30
CA ALA A 55 7.11 -18.41 3.82
C ALA A 55 7.04 -17.06 3.11
N VAL A 56 5.85 -16.47 2.99
CA VAL A 56 5.67 -15.08 2.54
C VAL A 56 5.08 -14.20 3.63
N SER A 57 5.82 -13.15 3.99
CA SER A 57 5.50 -12.26 5.11
C SER A 57 5.49 -10.79 4.70
N ARG A 58 4.98 -9.93 5.57
CA ARG A 58 4.96 -8.46 5.38
C ARG A 58 5.15 -7.70 6.68
N ARG A 59 5.54 -6.43 6.56
CA ARG A 59 5.43 -5.42 7.63
C ARG A 59 5.17 -4.06 6.98
N GLY A 60 4.03 -3.46 7.33
CA GLY A 60 3.58 -2.23 6.68
C GLY A 60 3.51 -2.40 5.16
N LYS A 61 4.37 -1.68 4.43
CA LYS A 61 4.40 -1.64 2.96
C LYS A 61 5.56 -2.45 2.35
N TYR A 62 6.30 -3.18 3.18
CA TYR A 62 7.30 -4.15 2.76
C TYR A 62 6.70 -5.55 2.78
N LEU A 63 7.10 -6.37 1.82
CA LEU A 63 6.81 -7.79 1.78
C LEU A 63 8.09 -8.57 1.49
N TRP A 64 8.18 -9.82 1.92
CA TRP A 64 9.34 -10.66 1.64
C TRP A 64 8.99 -12.14 1.58
N ALA A 65 9.75 -12.87 0.78
CA ALA A 65 9.75 -14.32 0.73
C ALA A 65 10.97 -14.84 1.51
N VAL A 66 10.74 -15.65 2.55
CA VAL A 66 11.79 -16.34 3.30
C VAL A 66 12.31 -17.50 2.45
N LEU A 67 13.63 -17.64 2.37
CA LEU A 67 14.31 -18.66 1.57
C LEU A 67 14.97 -19.70 2.48
N ASP A 68 15.01 -20.94 2.02
CA ASP A 68 15.64 -22.05 2.76
C ASP A 68 17.18 -21.95 2.86
N GLY A 69 17.71 -22.50 3.96
CA GLY A 69 19.13 -22.84 4.11
C GLY A 69 20.13 -21.69 4.31
N ARG A 70 19.72 -20.42 4.43
CA ARG A 70 20.64 -19.28 4.62
C ARG A 70 20.16 -18.13 5.51
N ASP A 71 19.02 -18.26 6.20
CA ASP A 71 18.38 -17.14 6.92
C ASP A 71 18.28 -15.87 6.04
N LEU A 72 17.96 -16.06 4.75
CA LEU A 72 17.82 -14.98 3.78
C LEU A 72 16.35 -14.78 3.42
N ALA A 73 16.02 -13.55 3.05
CA ALA A 73 14.73 -13.23 2.48
C ALA A 73 14.89 -12.40 1.20
N LEU A 74 14.07 -12.70 0.18
CA LEU A 74 13.85 -11.81 -0.95
C LEU A 74 12.85 -10.75 -0.55
N VAL A 75 13.35 -9.56 -0.24
CA VAL A 75 12.56 -8.40 0.15
C VAL A 75 12.08 -7.68 -1.09
N ALA A 76 10.83 -7.22 -1.09
CA ALA A 76 10.28 -6.35 -2.11
C ALA A 76 9.57 -5.14 -1.47
N HIS A 77 9.74 -3.98 -2.11
CA HIS A 77 8.96 -2.78 -1.84
C HIS A 77 8.37 -2.29 -3.16
N LEU A 78 7.04 -2.23 -3.26
CA LEU A 78 6.37 -1.96 -4.54
C LEU A 78 6.55 -0.51 -5.02
N GLY A 79 6.92 0.42 -4.13
CA GLY A 79 7.02 1.82 -4.52
C GLY A 79 5.66 2.33 -5.01
N MET A 80 5.60 3.18 -6.02
CA MET A 80 4.31 3.75 -6.45
C MET A 80 3.55 2.92 -7.48
N SER A 81 4.25 2.16 -8.32
CA SER A 81 3.70 1.45 -9.49
C SER A 81 4.21 0.02 -9.62
N GLY A 82 5.00 -0.46 -8.66
CA GLY A 82 5.48 -1.83 -8.65
C GLY A 82 4.33 -2.80 -8.45
N GLN A 83 4.39 -3.91 -9.17
CA GLN A 83 3.44 -5.02 -9.13
C GLN A 83 4.22 -6.32 -9.10
N LEU A 84 3.68 -7.30 -8.37
CA LEU A 84 4.15 -8.68 -8.40
C LEU A 84 3.06 -9.51 -9.06
N VAL A 85 3.37 -10.11 -10.21
CA VAL A 85 2.43 -10.87 -11.03
C VAL A 85 2.92 -12.30 -11.19
N VAL A 86 2.01 -13.28 -11.16
CA VAL A 86 2.28 -14.72 -11.29
C VAL A 86 1.63 -15.30 -12.54
N VAL A 87 2.37 -15.25 -13.63
CA VAL A 87 1.84 -15.51 -14.98
C VAL A 87 2.35 -16.83 -15.52
N ARG A 88 1.73 -17.34 -16.58
CA ARG A 88 2.22 -18.55 -17.23
C ARG A 88 3.55 -18.27 -17.96
N PRO A 89 4.45 -19.26 -18.10
CA PRO A 89 5.74 -19.05 -18.78
C PRO A 89 5.64 -18.60 -20.25
N ASP A 90 4.53 -18.94 -20.92
CA ASP A 90 4.20 -18.58 -22.31
C ASP A 90 3.56 -17.18 -22.46
N SER A 91 3.27 -16.51 -21.34
CA SER A 91 2.68 -15.16 -21.36
C SER A 91 3.68 -14.13 -21.88
N LEU A 92 3.21 -13.21 -22.73
CA LEU A 92 4.02 -12.11 -23.25
C LEU A 92 4.64 -11.28 -22.12
N ASP A 93 5.83 -10.74 -22.37
CA ASP A 93 6.54 -9.90 -21.41
C ASP A 93 5.81 -8.56 -21.24
N GLU A 94 5.64 -8.12 -20.00
CA GLU A 94 5.10 -6.80 -19.71
C GLU A 94 6.11 -5.72 -20.11
N VAL A 95 5.64 -4.60 -20.66
CA VAL A 95 6.48 -3.46 -21.11
C VAL A 95 7.44 -2.97 -20.03
N HIS A 96 7.07 -3.15 -18.76
CA HIS A 96 7.84 -2.70 -17.60
C HIS A 96 8.30 -3.86 -16.72
N LEU A 97 8.45 -5.05 -17.28
CA LEU A 97 9.03 -6.21 -16.60
C LEU A 97 10.47 -5.90 -16.17
N ARG A 98 10.77 -6.06 -14.88
CA ARG A 98 12.07 -5.70 -14.28
C ARG A 98 12.82 -6.87 -13.66
N LEU A 99 12.11 -7.84 -13.11
CA LEU A 99 12.68 -9.08 -12.59
C LEU A 99 11.74 -10.25 -12.87
N ARG A 100 12.30 -11.40 -13.21
CA ARG A 100 11.58 -12.65 -13.49
C ARG A 100 12.17 -13.76 -12.62
N VAL A 101 11.31 -14.59 -12.04
CA VAL A 101 11.64 -15.78 -11.24
C VAL A 101 10.83 -16.95 -11.76
N ARG A 102 11.53 -18.00 -12.22
CA ARG A 102 10.96 -19.26 -12.68
C ARG A 102 11.18 -20.33 -11.63
N PHE A 103 10.24 -21.25 -11.52
CA PHE A 103 10.28 -22.34 -10.56
C PHE A 103 10.52 -23.69 -11.25
N THR A 104 11.00 -24.68 -10.48
CA THR A 104 11.41 -26.00 -10.98
C THR A 104 10.25 -26.86 -11.47
N ASP A 105 9.03 -26.58 -11.03
CA ASP A 105 7.81 -27.29 -11.44
C ASP A 105 7.33 -26.93 -12.86
N GLY A 106 7.99 -25.98 -13.54
CA GLY A 106 7.59 -25.51 -14.87
C GLY A 106 6.24 -24.77 -14.89
N GLY A 107 5.67 -24.47 -13.73
CA GLY A 107 4.40 -23.78 -13.58
C GLY A 107 4.53 -22.27 -13.82
N ARG A 108 3.62 -21.50 -13.23
CA ARG A 108 3.61 -20.04 -13.36
C ARG A 108 4.91 -19.42 -12.83
N GLU A 109 5.40 -18.38 -13.49
CA GLU A 109 6.55 -17.60 -13.06
C GLU A 109 6.14 -16.33 -12.32
N LEU A 110 6.96 -15.90 -11.35
CA LEU A 110 6.78 -14.65 -10.63
C LEU A 110 7.54 -13.54 -11.36
N ARG A 111 6.87 -12.41 -11.60
CA ARG A 111 7.43 -11.24 -12.28
C ARG A 111 7.24 -9.99 -11.44
N PHE A 112 8.26 -9.15 -11.38
CA PHE A 112 8.19 -7.80 -10.83
C PHE A 112 8.12 -6.79 -11.97
N VAL A 113 7.00 -6.07 -12.04
CA VAL A 113 6.71 -5.07 -13.08
C VAL A 113 6.68 -3.71 -12.41
N ASP A 114 7.42 -2.71 -12.92
CA ASP A 114 7.41 -1.37 -12.33
C ASP A 114 7.67 -0.28 -13.37
N GLN A 115 6.62 0.46 -13.72
CA GLN A 115 6.70 1.56 -14.69
C GLN A 115 7.64 2.68 -14.22
N ARG A 116 7.52 3.12 -12.96
CA ARG A 116 8.24 4.29 -12.44
C ARG A 116 9.62 3.94 -11.86
N THR A 117 9.94 2.66 -11.72
CA THR A 117 11.23 2.17 -11.18
C THR A 117 11.53 2.71 -9.77
N PHE A 118 10.48 2.85 -8.97
CA PHE A 118 10.55 3.31 -7.58
C PHE A 118 10.50 2.16 -6.59
N GLY A 119 9.88 1.06 -6.97
CA GLY A 119 9.98 -0.18 -6.23
C GLY A 119 11.35 -0.82 -6.40
N GLY A 120 11.55 -1.91 -5.70
CA GLY A 120 12.77 -2.69 -5.83
C GLY A 120 12.75 -3.94 -4.97
N VAL A 121 13.72 -4.79 -5.26
CA VAL A 121 13.93 -6.09 -4.64
C VAL A 121 15.38 -6.23 -4.20
N ALA A 122 15.60 -6.93 -3.09
CA ALA A 122 16.94 -7.22 -2.56
C ALA A 122 16.94 -8.53 -1.78
N LEU A 123 18.07 -9.23 -1.76
CA LEU A 123 18.29 -10.31 -0.80
C LEU A 123 18.86 -9.72 0.48
N GLU A 124 18.24 -10.04 1.61
CA GLU A 124 18.67 -9.54 2.90
C GLU A 124 18.73 -10.66 3.95
N PRO A 125 19.68 -10.59 4.88
CA PRO A 125 19.68 -11.46 6.04
C PRO A 125 18.47 -11.14 6.93
N LEU A 126 17.87 -12.21 7.44
CA LEU A 126 16.91 -12.15 8.52
C LEU A 126 17.64 -11.82 9.82
N VAL A 127 17.03 -10.94 10.61
CA VAL A 127 17.50 -10.54 11.94
C VAL A 127 16.38 -10.74 12.96
N PRO A 128 16.69 -10.98 14.24
CA PRO A 128 15.67 -11.16 15.27
C PRO A 128 14.72 -9.98 15.37
N ASP A 129 13.42 -10.27 15.48
CA ASP A 129 12.35 -9.30 15.68
C ASP A 129 12.04 -9.12 17.17
N ASP A 130 11.58 -7.92 17.55
CA ASP A 130 11.32 -7.54 18.94
C ASP A 130 10.23 -8.37 19.63
N ALA A 131 9.22 -8.82 18.88
CA ALA A 131 8.14 -9.67 19.36
C ALA A 131 8.29 -11.14 18.93
N GLY A 132 9.51 -11.56 18.59
CA GLY A 132 9.86 -12.92 18.21
C GLY A 132 9.77 -13.19 16.70
N GLY A 133 10.52 -14.21 16.27
CA GLY A 133 10.73 -14.51 14.85
C GLY A 133 11.87 -13.69 14.25
N ALA A 134 11.94 -13.68 12.92
CA ALA A 134 12.99 -12.97 12.19
C ALA A 134 12.42 -12.17 11.02
N ILE A 135 12.99 -11.00 10.77
CA ILE A 135 12.58 -10.04 9.74
C ILE A 135 13.79 -9.58 8.93
N PRO A 136 13.61 -9.12 7.69
CA PRO A 136 14.72 -8.54 6.93
C PRO A 136 15.32 -7.32 7.64
N ARG A 137 16.63 -7.15 7.53
CA ARG A 137 17.37 -6.05 8.17
C ARG A 137 16.78 -4.67 7.86
N SER A 138 16.38 -4.39 6.62
CA SER A 138 15.81 -3.12 6.20
C SER A 138 14.44 -2.84 6.82
N VAL A 139 13.74 -3.86 7.31
CA VAL A 139 12.41 -3.75 7.90
C VAL A 139 12.48 -3.47 9.41
N ARG A 140 13.65 -3.63 10.05
CA ARG A 140 13.81 -3.51 11.51
C ARG A 140 13.34 -2.19 12.12
N HIS A 141 13.47 -1.08 11.38
CA HIS A 141 13.07 0.25 11.84
C HIS A 141 11.61 0.59 11.53
N ILE A 142 10.88 -0.30 10.85
CA ILE A 142 9.49 -0.12 10.48
C ILE A 142 8.63 -0.61 11.66
N ALA A 143 7.73 0.25 12.12
CA ALA A 143 6.81 -0.09 13.20
C ALA A 143 5.84 -1.20 12.79
N ARG A 144 5.16 -1.81 13.76
CA ARG A 144 4.01 -2.67 13.47
C ARG A 144 2.87 -1.84 12.88
N ASP A 145 2.03 -2.52 12.11
CA ASP A 145 0.83 -1.90 11.58
C ASP A 145 -0.37 -2.13 12.50
N PRO A 146 -1.42 -1.30 12.41
CA PRO A 146 -2.57 -1.37 13.30
C PRO A 146 -3.34 -2.69 13.29
N LEU A 147 -3.18 -3.52 12.26
CA LEU A 147 -3.86 -4.81 12.12
C LEU A 147 -3.04 -5.99 12.64
N ASP A 148 -1.77 -5.77 13.04
CA ASP A 148 -0.95 -6.78 13.70
C ASP A 148 -1.52 -7.06 15.11
N PRO A 149 -1.82 -8.34 15.46
CA PRO A 149 -2.29 -8.70 16.80
C PRO A 149 -1.35 -8.31 17.94
N ARG A 150 -0.07 -8.08 17.64
CA ARG A 150 0.95 -7.62 18.60
C ARG A 150 1.11 -6.10 18.65
N PHE A 151 0.24 -5.34 17.98
CA PHE A 151 0.27 -3.88 18.01
C PHE A 151 -0.13 -3.34 19.40
N ASP A 152 0.68 -2.46 19.98
CA ASP A 152 0.41 -1.84 21.28
C ASP A 152 -0.27 -0.47 21.12
N ASP A 153 -1.59 -0.46 21.33
CA ASP A 153 -2.44 0.74 21.29
C ASP A 153 -1.98 1.82 22.27
N ALA A 154 -1.56 1.45 23.48
CA ALA A 154 -1.18 2.40 24.52
C ALA A 154 0.16 3.05 24.18
N ALA A 155 1.13 2.26 23.72
CA ALA A 155 2.41 2.77 23.23
C ALA A 155 2.23 3.69 22.02
N PHE A 156 1.35 3.34 21.07
CA PHE A 156 1.03 4.19 19.93
C PHE A 156 0.47 5.55 20.37
N VAL A 157 -0.55 5.57 21.24
CA VAL A 157 -1.15 6.82 21.74
C VAL A 157 -0.11 7.69 22.43
N ALA A 158 0.74 7.10 23.28
CA ALA A 158 1.82 7.82 23.95
C ALA A 158 2.85 8.37 22.96
N ALA A 159 3.24 7.58 21.96
CA ALA A 159 4.23 7.96 20.96
C ALA A 159 3.73 9.07 20.03
N VAL A 160 2.48 9.02 19.56
CA VAL A 160 1.86 10.07 18.73
C VAL A 160 1.93 11.42 19.45
N ARG A 161 1.52 11.48 20.72
CA ARG A 161 1.52 12.74 21.49
C ARG A 161 2.92 13.33 21.70
N ARG A 162 3.98 12.51 21.65
CA ARG A 162 5.37 12.97 21.76
C ARG A 162 5.95 13.49 20.45
N ARG A 163 5.33 13.22 19.29
CA ARG A 163 5.89 13.60 17.98
C ARG A 163 5.90 15.11 17.70
N ARG A 164 5.04 15.90 18.38
CA ARG A 164 4.95 17.37 18.23
C ARG A 164 4.87 17.80 16.77
N THR A 165 3.94 17.20 16.03
CA THR A 165 3.73 17.47 14.59
C THR A 165 2.24 17.46 14.25
N GLY A 166 1.88 17.65 12.98
CA GLY A 166 0.49 17.51 12.54
C GLY A 166 0.05 16.03 12.48
N LEU A 167 -1.19 15.73 12.88
CA LEU A 167 -1.73 14.37 12.92
C LEU A 167 -1.47 13.54 11.65
N LYS A 168 -1.77 14.06 10.45
CA LYS A 168 -1.56 13.31 9.21
C LYS A 168 -0.08 12.98 9.01
N ARG A 169 0.82 13.92 9.30
CA ARG A 169 2.26 13.68 9.20
C ARG A 169 2.72 12.60 10.18
N ALA A 170 2.16 12.55 11.38
CA ALA A 170 2.43 11.48 12.33
C ALA A 170 1.93 10.11 11.83
N LEU A 171 0.73 10.04 11.25
CA LEU A 171 0.19 8.78 10.70
C LEU A 171 0.99 8.26 9.49
N LEU A 172 1.61 9.14 8.71
CA LEU A 172 2.44 8.76 7.57
C LEU A 172 3.86 8.29 7.96
N ASP A 173 4.27 8.50 9.21
CA ASP A 173 5.57 8.08 9.73
C ASP A 173 5.60 6.57 9.99
N GLN A 174 6.26 5.83 9.08
CA GLN A 174 6.35 4.37 9.13
C GLN A 174 7.17 3.84 10.33
N THR A 175 7.90 4.71 11.04
CA THR A 175 8.60 4.36 12.29
C THR A 175 7.69 4.51 13.52
N LEU A 176 6.55 5.19 13.38
CA LEU A 176 5.53 5.34 14.42
C LEU A 176 4.42 4.31 14.26
N VAL A 177 3.91 4.17 13.05
CA VAL A 177 2.87 3.22 12.66
C VAL A 177 3.05 2.91 11.18
N SER A 178 3.16 1.65 10.82
CA SER A 178 3.40 1.29 9.42
C SER A 178 2.11 0.99 8.67
N GLY A 179 2.20 0.99 7.34
CA GLY A 179 1.10 0.56 6.48
C GLY A 179 0.12 1.66 6.11
N ILE A 180 -0.06 2.68 6.96
CA ILE A 180 -0.87 3.86 6.65
C ILE A 180 -0.15 4.72 5.61
N GLY A 181 -0.80 5.02 4.48
CA GLY A 181 -0.37 6.03 3.53
C GLY A 181 -1.38 7.15 3.42
N ASN A 182 -1.38 7.84 2.27
CA ASN A 182 -2.17 9.07 2.12
C ASN A 182 -3.67 8.78 2.14
N ILE A 183 -4.10 7.70 1.46
CA ILE A 183 -5.51 7.37 1.30
C ILE A 183 -6.08 6.99 2.66
N TYR A 184 -5.46 6.02 3.34
CA TYR A 184 -5.99 5.52 4.61
C TYR A 184 -5.82 6.54 5.75
N ALA A 185 -4.81 7.42 5.70
CA ALA A 185 -4.70 8.52 6.67
C ALA A 185 -5.84 9.52 6.52
N ASP A 186 -6.14 9.96 5.28
CA ASP A 186 -7.19 10.95 5.03
C ASP A 186 -8.57 10.40 5.39
N GLU A 187 -8.86 9.18 4.97
CA GLU A 187 -10.14 8.52 5.27
C GLU A 187 -10.31 8.29 6.79
N ALA A 188 -9.28 7.83 7.49
CA ALA A 188 -9.33 7.64 8.95
C ALA A 188 -9.53 8.96 9.70
N LEU A 189 -8.83 10.04 9.28
CA LEU A 189 -8.98 11.36 9.87
C LEU A 189 -10.36 11.95 9.61
N TRP A 190 -10.91 11.75 8.41
CA TRP A 190 -12.25 12.18 8.06
C TRP A 190 -13.31 11.47 8.92
N ARG A 191 -13.24 10.13 9.03
CA ARG A 191 -14.13 9.34 9.90
C ARG A 191 -14.03 9.75 11.37
N ALA A 192 -12.81 10.00 11.85
CA ALA A 192 -12.56 10.45 13.23
C ALA A 192 -12.86 11.96 13.45
N ARG A 193 -13.28 12.69 12.40
CA ARG A 193 -13.54 14.14 12.42
C ARG A 193 -12.39 14.93 13.04
N LEU A 194 -11.17 14.61 12.61
CA LEU A 194 -9.92 15.23 13.06
C LEU A 194 -9.27 15.97 11.92
N HIS A 195 -8.97 17.27 12.12
CA HIS A 195 -8.26 18.04 11.12
C HIS A 195 -6.81 17.54 11.01
N TRP A 196 -6.35 17.25 9.79
CA TRP A 196 -5.04 16.67 9.48
C TRP A 196 -3.86 17.44 10.09
N ALA A 197 -3.97 18.77 10.20
CA ALA A 197 -2.94 19.66 10.76
C ALA A 197 -3.02 19.83 12.30
N THR A 198 -3.96 19.15 12.97
CA THR A 198 -4.10 19.27 14.43
C THR A 198 -2.80 18.83 15.09
N PRO A 199 -2.19 19.65 15.98
CA PRO A 199 -0.98 19.26 16.68
C PRO A 199 -1.21 18.03 17.55
N THR A 200 -0.34 17.02 17.40
CA THR A 200 -0.46 15.72 18.06
C THR A 200 -0.62 15.78 19.58
N GLU A 201 0.06 16.73 20.23
CA GLU A 201 0.08 16.92 21.68
C GLU A 201 -1.25 17.50 22.22
N ARG A 202 -2.03 18.15 21.35
CA ARG A 202 -3.35 18.72 21.67
C ARG A 202 -4.49 17.71 21.53
N VAL A 203 -4.22 16.53 20.97
CA VAL A 203 -5.22 15.47 20.80
C VAL A 203 -5.27 14.63 22.07
N THR A 204 -6.46 14.44 22.62
CA THR A 204 -6.64 13.65 23.83
C THR A 204 -6.40 12.16 23.55
N PRO A 205 -5.93 11.38 24.53
CA PRO A 205 -5.77 9.93 24.38
C PRO A 205 -7.03 9.21 23.88
N ALA A 206 -8.21 9.62 24.36
CA ALA A 206 -9.47 9.07 23.91
C ALA A 206 -9.70 9.29 22.40
N ARG A 207 -9.45 10.50 21.89
CA ARG A 207 -9.58 10.80 20.45
C ARG A 207 -8.55 10.06 19.61
N LEU A 208 -7.34 9.85 20.12
CA LEU A 208 -6.33 9.04 19.43
C LEU A 208 -6.72 7.56 19.34
N ARG A 209 -7.35 7.01 20.39
CA ARG A 209 -7.92 5.65 20.33
C ARG A 209 -9.06 5.55 19.32
N SER A 210 -9.96 6.55 19.27
CA SER A 210 -11.00 6.59 18.24
C SER A 210 -10.42 6.71 16.82
N LEU A 211 -9.36 7.48 16.63
CA LEU A 211 -8.64 7.56 15.35
C LEU A 211 -8.02 6.22 14.95
N LEU A 212 -7.41 5.51 15.91
CA LEU A 212 -6.84 4.18 15.67
C LEU A 212 -7.93 3.16 15.31
N ALA A 213 -9.07 3.18 16.01
CA ALA A 213 -10.24 2.35 15.68
C ALA A 213 -10.75 2.64 14.26
N ALA A 214 -10.96 3.92 13.93
CA ALA A 214 -11.36 4.33 12.58
C ALA A 214 -10.34 3.88 11.52
N THR A 215 -9.03 3.97 11.81
CA THR A 215 -7.98 3.48 10.90
C THR A 215 -8.12 1.99 10.63
N ARG A 216 -8.31 1.18 11.68
CA ARG A 216 -8.51 -0.27 11.56
C ARG A 216 -9.77 -0.60 10.77
N GLU A 217 -10.88 0.08 11.03
CA GLU A 217 -12.14 -0.10 10.30
C GLU A 217 -11.99 0.19 8.81
N VAL A 218 -11.30 1.28 8.44
CA VAL A 218 -11.06 1.63 7.03
C VAL A 218 -10.20 0.56 6.36
N MET A 219 -9.10 0.15 7.00
CA MET A 219 -8.18 -0.83 6.43
C MET A 219 -8.81 -2.22 6.34
N ALA A 220 -9.61 -2.62 7.33
CA ALA A 220 -10.36 -3.88 7.30
C ALA A 220 -11.39 -3.86 6.17
N ALA A 221 -12.18 -2.80 6.05
CA ALA A 221 -13.15 -2.66 4.95
C ALA A 221 -12.45 -2.68 3.58
N ALA A 222 -11.27 -2.07 3.47
CA ALA A 222 -10.47 -2.17 2.26
C ALA A 222 -10.04 -3.63 2.01
N LEU A 223 -9.49 -4.34 3.00
CA LEU A 223 -9.11 -5.74 2.86
C LEU A 223 -10.28 -6.64 2.44
N ASP A 224 -11.47 -6.42 3.01
CA ASP A 224 -12.69 -7.17 2.68
C ASP A 224 -13.16 -6.88 1.25
N ALA A 225 -12.97 -5.65 0.78
CA ALA A 225 -13.25 -5.24 -0.60
C ALA A 225 -12.14 -5.64 -1.60
N GLY A 226 -11.04 -6.25 -1.14
CA GLY A 226 -9.89 -6.63 -1.98
C GLY A 226 -8.81 -5.55 -2.16
N GLY A 227 -8.73 -4.59 -1.23
CA GLY A 227 -8.09 -3.29 -1.37
C GLY A 227 -9.08 -2.27 -1.97
N THR A 228 -8.83 -0.96 -1.89
CA THR A 228 -9.70 0.02 -2.56
C THR A 228 -9.90 -0.37 -4.02
N SER A 229 -11.16 -0.53 -4.43
CA SER A 229 -11.58 -1.05 -5.73
C SER A 229 -10.85 -0.36 -6.89
N PHE A 230 -10.17 -1.18 -7.70
CA PHE A 230 -9.31 -0.79 -8.80
C PHE A 230 -9.99 -0.96 -10.16
N ASP A 231 -11.01 -0.14 -10.47
CA ASP A 231 -11.70 -0.19 -11.77
C ASP A 231 -10.98 0.54 -12.93
N ALA A 232 -9.69 0.87 -12.78
CA ALA A 232 -8.88 1.29 -13.95
C ALA A 232 -7.36 1.14 -13.79
N LEU A 233 -6.83 0.86 -12.60
CA LEU A 233 -5.39 0.99 -12.36
C LEU A 233 -4.85 -0.02 -11.33
N TYR A 234 -5.14 -1.32 -11.46
CA TYR A 234 -4.23 -2.37 -10.94
C TYR A 234 -4.58 -3.69 -11.61
N VAL A 235 -3.60 -4.25 -12.32
CA VAL A 235 -3.75 -5.46 -13.11
C VAL A 235 -3.48 -6.64 -12.19
N ASP A 236 -4.44 -7.57 -12.15
CA ASP A 236 -4.28 -8.89 -11.54
C ASP A 236 -3.22 -9.69 -12.31
N VAL A 237 -2.44 -10.47 -11.55
CA VAL A 237 -1.65 -11.68 -11.87
C VAL A 237 -2.16 -12.56 -13.04
N ASN A 238 -3.38 -12.36 -13.56
CA ASN A 238 -3.94 -13.07 -14.72
C ASN A 238 -4.23 -12.21 -15.97
N GLY A 239 -3.81 -10.94 -16.05
CA GLY A 239 -3.94 -10.14 -17.27
C GLY A 239 -5.39 -9.90 -17.73
N ARG A 240 -6.34 -9.99 -16.79
CA ARG A 240 -7.77 -9.68 -16.97
C ARG A 240 -8.20 -8.79 -15.82
N SER A 241 -9.08 -7.82 -16.09
CA SER A 241 -9.53 -6.77 -15.15
C SER A 241 -9.82 -7.34 -13.76
N GLY A 242 -9.08 -6.85 -12.75
CA GLY A 242 -9.17 -7.10 -11.30
C GLY A 242 -9.82 -8.40 -10.79
N TYR A 243 -8.99 -9.39 -10.49
CA TYR A 243 -9.19 -10.55 -9.59
C TYR A 243 -10.57 -11.23 -9.57
N LEU A 244 -10.60 -12.40 -10.24
CA LEU A 244 -11.60 -13.47 -10.25
C LEU A 244 -12.73 -13.33 -11.30
N ASN A 245 -12.46 -13.84 -12.51
CA ASN A 245 -13.51 -14.40 -13.34
C ASN A 245 -13.22 -15.89 -13.51
N ILE A 246 -14.05 -16.70 -12.84
CA ILE A 246 -14.15 -18.13 -13.06
C ILE A 246 -14.94 -18.27 -14.37
N ASP A 247 -14.44 -19.02 -15.34
CA ASP A 247 -15.22 -19.38 -16.52
C ASP A 247 -16.48 -20.13 -16.06
N VAL A 248 -17.61 -19.44 -16.04
CA VAL A 248 -18.93 -20.06 -16.02
C VAL A 248 -19.78 -19.40 -17.10
N GLU A 249 -20.08 -20.18 -18.14
CA GLU A 249 -21.17 -19.92 -19.05
C GLU A 249 -22.46 -19.63 -18.27
N ARG A 250 -23.18 -18.59 -18.72
CA ARG A 250 -24.64 -18.39 -18.59
C ARG A 250 -25.14 -17.80 -17.27
N VAL A 251 -25.66 -16.56 -17.32
CA VAL A 251 -27.09 -16.20 -17.20
C VAL A 251 -27.24 -14.69 -17.48
N GLU A 252 -27.89 -14.38 -18.60
CA GLU A 252 -28.46 -13.07 -18.89
C GLU A 252 -29.63 -12.79 -17.93
N ALA A 253 -29.69 -11.60 -17.32
CA ALA A 253 -30.89 -10.77 -17.15
C ALA A 253 -30.74 -9.82 -15.94
N SER A 254 -30.33 -8.57 -16.20
CA SER A 254 -30.92 -7.35 -15.62
C SER A 254 -30.11 -6.11 -16.02
N ARG A 255 -30.05 -5.84 -17.33
CA ARG A 255 -29.79 -4.49 -17.85
C ARG A 255 -31.08 -3.70 -17.71
N GLN A 256 -31.14 -2.69 -16.84
CA GLN A 256 -31.81 -1.39 -17.10
C GLN A 256 -31.84 -0.51 -15.85
N ARG A 257 -31.00 0.53 -15.85
CA ARG A 257 -31.42 1.95 -15.76
C ARG A 257 -30.19 2.83 -15.98
N VAL A 258 -30.05 3.29 -17.21
CA VAL A 258 -29.14 4.34 -17.63
C VAL A 258 -29.85 5.68 -17.37
N ILE A 259 -29.19 6.61 -16.69
CA ILE A 259 -29.54 8.04 -16.70
C ILE A 259 -28.45 8.74 -17.50
N PRO A 260 -28.76 9.52 -18.56
CA PRO A 260 -27.75 10.13 -19.42
C PRO A 260 -27.12 11.38 -18.77
N PRO A 261 -25.86 11.72 -19.12
CA PRO A 261 -25.24 12.96 -18.70
C PRO A 261 -25.66 14.13 -19.61
N SER A 262 -26.03 15.25 -19.02
CA SER A 262 -26.14 16.54 -19.72
C SER A 262 -24.97 17.45 -19.31
N ASP A 263 -24.12 17.72 -20.29
CA ASP A 263 -23.23 18.86 -20.52
C ASP A 263 -22.88 19.80 -19.35
N LEU A 264 -21.59 19.84 -18.99
CA LEU A 264 -20.89 21.11 -18.79
C LEU A 264 -19.44 21.00 -19.29
N ALA A 265 -19.08 21.99 -20.09
CA ALA A 265 -17.92 22.05 -20.95
C ALA A 265 -16.58 22.27 -20.24
N GLN A 266 -15.55 22.01 -21.04
CA GLN A 266 -14.13 22.33 -20.89
C GLN A 266 -13.81 23.61 -20.11
N SER A 267 -12.90 23.51 -19.15
CA SER A 267 -11.80 24.48 -19.02
C SER A 267 -10.60 23.80 -18.37
N ALA A 268 -9.56 23.60 -19.18
CA ALA A 268 -8.21 23.38 -18.68
C ALA A 268 -7.66 24.74 -18.25
N LEU A 269 -7.21 24.86 -17.00
CA LEU A 269 -6.17 25.79 -16.55
C LEU A 269 -5.79 25.38 -15.13
N GLY A 270 -4.50 25.05 -14.94
CA GLY A 270 -3.98 24.57 -13.67
C GLY A 270 -4.06 25.64 -12.59
N THR A 271 -4.54 25.27 -11.40
CA THR A 271 -4.19 25.96 -10.15
C THR A 271 -4.38 25.01 -8.98
N ARG A 272 -3.46 25.11 -8.02
CA ARG A 272 -3.43 24.43 -6.72
C ARG A 272 -4.80 24.47 -6.04
N PHE A 273 -5.29 23.31 -5.59
CA PHE A 273 -6.41 23.25 -4.65
C PHE A 273 -5.89 23.47 -3.22
N GLU A 274 -5.94 24.72 -2.77
CA GLU A 274 -6.01 25.06 -1.35
C GLU A 274 -7.44 24.74 -0.88
N GLY A 275 -7.54 23.83 0.09
CA GLY A 275 -8.80 23.33 0.62
C GLY A 275 -9.55 24.38 1.43
N LEU A 276 -10.81 24.59 1.04
CA LEU A 276 -11.81 25.46 1.64
C LEU A 276 -12.05 25.17 3.13
N ASN A 277 -12.04 26.25 3.90
CA ASN A 277 -12.53 26.33 5.28
C ASN A 277 -14.03 26.01 5.33
N CYS A 278 -14.39 24.97 6.07
CA CYS A 278 -15.75 24.78 6.58
C CYS A 278 -15.77 25.22 8.04
N SER A 279 -16.10 26.51 8.28
CA SER A 279 -16.28 27.05 9.63
C SER A 279 -17.73 26.86 10.09
N MET A 280 -17.86 26.56 11.38
CA MET A 280 -19.09 26.22 12.08
C MET A 280 -20.22 27.25 11.89
N ALA A 281 -21.41 26.74 11.60
CA ALA A 281 -22.66 27.47 11.74
C ALA A 281 -22.89 27.86 13.22
N ARG A 282 -22.96 29.17 13.51
CA ARG A 282 -23.63 29.71 14.71
C ARG A 282 -24.82 30.57 14.25
N ARG A 283 -25.96 30.35 14.92
CA ARG A 283 -27.27 30.96 14.66
C ARG A 283 -27.35 32.43 15.10
N HIS A 284 -28.11 33.20 14.32
CA HIS A 284 -28.96 34.37 14.62
C HIS A 284 -28.42 35.54 15.46
N ARG A 285 -28.44 36.75 14.86
CA ARG A 285 -29.49 37.77 15.08
C ARG A 285 -29.47 38.86 14.01
N SER A 286 -30.67 39.34 13.70
CA SER A 286 -31.07 40.39 12.76
C SER A 286 -30.56 41.79 13.11
N GLY A 287 -30.26 42.61 12.11
CA GLY A 287 -30.08 44.06 12.27
C GLY A 287 -29.61 44.74 10.99
N SER A 288 -30.53 45.46 10.34
CA SER A 288 -30.35 46.28 9.13
C SER A 288 -29.32 47.42 9.31
N ARG A 289 -28.55 47.74 8.26
CA ARG A 289 -28.53 49.05 7.55
C ARG A 289 -27.26 49.31 6.70
N THR A 290 -27.51 49.64 5.43
CA THR A 290 -26.83 50.61 4.54
C THR A 290 -25.30 50.62 4.30
N LEU A 291 -24.93 50.24 3.06
CA LEU A 291 -24.17 50.97 2.03
C LEU A 291 -23.08 52.00 2.40
N ARG A 292 -21.92 51.80 1.74
CA ARG A 292 -20.78 52.69 1.35
C ARG A 292 -19.47 52.01 1.80
N GLY A 293 -18.40 51.83 1.04
CA GLY A 293 -17.98 52.19 -0.31
C GLY A 293 -16.44 52.12 -0.34
N VAL A 294 -15.88 51.47 -1.36
CA VAL A 294 -14.55 51.68 -1.99
C VAL A 294 -13.27 51.64 -1.13
N ALA A 295 -12.36 50.71 -1.43
CA ALA A 295 -11.05 50.96 -2.08
C ALA A 295 -10.11 49.76 -1.95
N CYS A 296 -9.64 49.24 -3.08
CA CYS A 296 -8.48 48.36 -3.17
C CYS A 296 -7.18 49.15 -3.01
N ALA A 297 -6.23 48.59 -2.25
CA ALA A 297 -4.80 48.61 -2.50
C ALA A 297 -4.23 47.30 -1.94
#